data_AF-A0A164N8V1-F1
#
_entry.id   AF-A0A164N8V1-F1
#
_cell.length_a   1.000
_cell.length_b   1.000
_cell.length_c   1.000
_cell.angle_alpha   90.00
_cell.angle_beta   90.00
_cell.angle_gamma   90.00
#
_symmetry.space_group_name_H-M   'P 1'
#
loop_
_entity.id
_entity.type
_entity.pdbx_description
1 polymer ?
#
loop_
_entity_poly.entity_id
_entity_poly.type
_entity_poly.pdbx_seq_one_letter_code
_entity_poly.pdbx_strand_id
1 'polypeptide(L)'
;MAILSNIGAALFFIAFILLVLCIISFFKKNGKAKQYGRPTVILFMISILLIGMGTTKSEHPVIDFFATLSLILFIFFLVLAILSVIKKTGVAKKQFIITAILFVIFVALSSISNPTSERTTATSKKVASNNAEQKENEKNKELEKKEADEKTQKQEDEKRLAEEQARKQEDEKRQAEEQTRKQQEEQKRLADEEARKQQEEQKRLADEQARKQQQEEQKRQADEQARKQQEEQKKAQQAQTQPAASNNSNVTYANCAAVRSAGKAPLYRDQPGYSRKLDRDGDGVACE
;
A
#
# COMPACT_ATOMS: atom_id res chain seq x y z
N MET A 1 -38.32 24.36 -9.68
CA MET A 1 -38.13 23.31 -8.65
C MET A 1 -37.57 21.98 -9.16
N ALA A 2 -37.39 21.74 -10.47
CA ALA A 2 -36.78 20.50 -10.97
C ALA A 2 -35.24 20.47 -10.89
N ILE A 3 -34.57 21.63 -11.03
CA ILE A 3 -33.10 21.72 -11.06
C ILE A 3 -32.47 21.46 -9.68
N LEU A 4 -33.09 21.94 -8.60
CA LEU A 4 -32.64 21.66 -7.22
C LEU A 4 -32.76 20.17 -6.86
N SER A 5 -33.79 19.48 -7.37
CA SER A 5 -33.97 18.04 -7.15
C SER A 5 -32.89 17.21 -7.83
N ASN A 6 -32.39 17.66 -8.98
CA ASN A 6 -31.34 16.98 -9.73
C ASN A 6 -29.96 17.17 -9.09
N ILE A 7 -29.72 18.35 -8.51
CA ILE A 7 -28.51 18.63 -7.71
C ILE A 7 -28.51 17.80 -6.42
N GLY A 8 -29.66 17.68 -5.74
CA GLY A 8 -29.80 16.82 -4.56
C GLY A 8 -29.52 15.35 -4.89
N ALA A 9 -30.06 14.85 -6.01
CA ALA A 9 -29.77 13.50 -6.48
C ALA A 9 -28.28 13.33 -6.85
N ALA A 10 -27.68 14.28 -7.55
CA ALA A 10 -26.26 14.22 -7.92
C ALA A 10 -25.33 14.24 -6.69
N LEU A 11 -25.60 15.10 -5.72
CA LEU A 11 -24.84 15.15 -4.46
C LEU A 11 -25.03 13.87 -3.64
N PHE A 12 -26.22 13.27 -3.67
CA PHE A 12 -26.49 11.97 -3.06
C PHE A 12 -25.66 10.86 -3.71
N PHE A 13 -25.62 10.79 -5.05
CA PHE A 13 -24.78 9.83 -5.76
C PHE A 13 -23.30 10.06 -5.49
N ILE A 14 -22.84 11.30 -5.42
CA ILE A 14 -21.44 11.63 -5.09
C ILE A 14 -21.10 11.18 -3.66
N ALA A 15 -21.95 11.51 -2.67
CA ALA A 15 -21.77 11.08 -1.29
C ALA A 15 -21.78 9.54 -1.15
N PHE A 16 -22.65 8.87 -1.92
CA PHE A 16 -22.73 7.42 -1.97
C PHE A 16 -21.47 6.79 -2.59
N ILE A 17 -20.96 7.34 -3.70
CA ILE A 17 -19.71 6.92 -4.32
C ILE A 17 -18.54 7.08 -3.34
N LEU A 18 -18.45 8.21 -2.64
CA LEU A 18 -17.40 8.46 -1.65
C LEU A 18 -17.48 7.47 -0.48
N LEU A 19 -18.69 7.16 0.00
CA LEU A 19 -18.92 6.16 1.05
C LEU A 19 -18.48 4.76 0.59
N VAL A 20 -18.80 4.38 -0.65
CA VAL A 20 -18.37 3.10 -1.25
C VAL A 20 -16.84 3.03 -1.37
N LEU A 21 -16.19 4.11 -1.83
CA LEU A 21 -14.72 4.17 -1.89
C LEU A 21 -14.08 4.07 -0.50
N CYS A 22 -14.73 4.65 0.52
CA CYS A 22 -14.29 4.57 1.91
C CYS A 22 -14.39 3.12 2.44
N ILE A 23 -15.48 2.42 2.14
CA ILE A 23 -15.67 1.00 2.47
C ILE A 23 -14.64 0.12 1.75
N ILE A 24 -14.43 0.33 0.45
CA ILE A 24 -13.41 -0.41 -0.32
C ILE A 24 -12.02 -0.17 0.27
N SER A 25 -11.70 1.08 0.63
CA SER A 25 -10.42 1.44 1.27
C SER A 25 -10.26 0.78 2.64
N PHE A 26 -11.34 0.67 3.41
CA PHE A 26 -11.36 -0.03 4.70
C PHE A 26 -11.13 -1.54 4.55
N PHE A 27 -11.75 -2.18 3.56
CA PHE A 27 -11.51 -3.59 3.27
C PHE A 27 -10.12 -3.85 2.67
N LYS A 28 -9.59 -2.90 1.88
CA LYS A 28 -8.23 -2.93 1.35
C LYS A 28 -7.18 -2.77 2.47
N LYS A 29 -7.44 -1.92 3.46
CA LYS A 29 -6.56 -1.67 4.62
C LYS A 29 -6.51 -2.87 5.60
N ASN A 30 -7.56 -3.67 5.67
CA ASN A 30 -7.66 -4.78 6.63
C ASN A 30 -7.08 -6.13 6.14
N GLY A 31 -6.40 -6.17 4.99
CA GLY A 31 -5.50 -7.27 4.58
C GLY A 31 -6.10 -8.68 4.42
N LYS A 32 -7.37 -8.91 4.73
CA LYS A 32 -8.03 -10.23 4.67
C LYS A 32 -9.09 -10.26 3.59
N ALA A 33 -8.70 -10.03 2.34
CA ALA A 33 -9.55 -10.28 1.18
C ALA A 33 -9.46 -11.76 0.77
N LYS A 34 -9.89 -12.68 1.64
CA LYS A 34 -10.11 -14.09 1.26
C LYS A 34 -11.53 -14.24 0.73
N GLN A 35 -11.64 -14.26 -0.60
CA GLN A 35 -12.58 -15.00 -1.47
C GLN A 35 -14.12 -14.91 -1.27
N TYR A 36 -14.66 -14.26 -0.24
CA TYR A 36 -16.12 -14.19 -0.01
C TYR A 36 -16.69 -12.76 0.16
N GLY A 37 -15.86 -11.71 0.08
CA GLY A 37 -16.34 -10.33 0.24
C GLY A 37 -16.82 -9.66 -1.05
N ARG A 38 -16.22 -9.99 -2.19
CA ARG A 38 -16.53 -9.34 -3.49
C ARG A 38 -17.92 -9.70 -4.05
N PRO A 39 -18.36 -10.97 -4.08
CA PRO A 39 -19.66 -11.31 -4.65
C PRO A 39 -20.83 -10.82 -3.78
N THR A 40 -20.71 -10.90 -2.46
CA THR A 40 -21.79 -10.50 -1.53
C THR A 40 -22.01 -9.00 -1.52
N VAL A 41 -20.93 -8.21 -1.66
CA VAL A 41 -21.03 -6.76 -1.83
C VAL A 41 -21.67 -6.41 -3.18
N ILE A 42 -21.30 -7.10 -4.26
CA ILE A 42 -21.91 -6.89 -5.58
C ILE A 42 -23.40 -7.29 -5.59
N LEU A 43 -23.79 -8.39 -4.93
CA LEU A 43 -25.19 -8.79 -4.81
C LEU A 43 -26.01 -7.80 -3.97
N PHE A 44 -25.41 -7.24 -2.91
CA PHE A 44 -26.02 -6.16 -2.13
C PHE A 44 -26.19 -4.88 -2.96
N MET A 45 -25.21 -4.54 -3.82
CA MET A 45 -25.31 -3.44 -4.78
C MET A 45 -26.48 -3.65 -5.76
N ILE A 46 -26.64 -4.85 -6.30
CA ILE A 46 -27.73 -5.18 -7.24
C ILE A 46 -29.09 -5.12 -6.54
N SER A 47 -29.20 -5.64 -5.31
CA SER A 47 -30.44 -5.60 -4.54
C SER A 47 -30.89 -4.16 -4.25
N ILE A 48 -29.95 -3.26 -3.91
CA ILE A 48 -30.24 -1.83 -3.67
C ILE A 48 -30.62 -1.10 -4.96
N LEU A 49 -29.93 -1.39 -6.07
CA LEU A 49 -30.25 -0.78 -7.37
C LEU A 49 -31.67 -1.17 -7.83
N LEU A 50 -32.06 -2.42 -7.59
CA LEU A 50 -33.38 -2.94 -7.90
C LEU A 50 -34.48 -2.31 -7.03
N ILE A 51 -34.20 -2.00 -5.76
CA ILE A 51 -35.13 -1.29 -4.87
C ILE A 51 -35.29 0.19 -5.30
N GLY A 52 -34.21 0.83 -5.76
CA GLY A 52 -34.23 2.21 -6.27
C GLY A 52 -35.03 2.39 -7.56
N MET A 53 -35.15 1.35 -8.38
CA MET A 53 -35.96 1.36 -9.61
C MET A 53 -37.45 1.00 -9.35
N GLY A 54 -37.82 0.60 -8.14
CA GLY A 54 -39.09 -0.08 -7.84
C GLY A 54 -40.20 0.74 -7.17
N THR A 55 -40.10 2.06 -7.03
CA THR A 55 -41.15 2.84 -6.32
C THR A 55 -41.95 3.73 -7.25
N THR A 56 -43.12 3.19 -7.64
CA THR A 56 -44.19 3.89 -8.37
C THR A 56 -45.03 4.73 -7.42
N LYS A 57 -45.23 6.02 -7.78
CA LYS A 57 -46.28 6.98 -7.34
C LYS A 57 -46.65 6.99 -5.84
N SER A 58 -46.03 7.92 -5.10
CA SER A 58 -46.56 8.46 -3.84
C SER A 58 -46.48 10.00 -3.88
N GLU A 59 -47.43 10.68 -3.24
CA GLU A 59 -47.58 12.15 -3.31
C GLU A 59 -46.44 12.94 -2.65
N HIS A 60 -45.56 12.26 -1.90
CA HIS A 60 -44.37 12.86 -1.29
C HIS A 60 -43.13 11.98 -1.51
N PRO A 61 -42.58 11.94 -2.75
CA PRO A 61 -41.45 11.08 -3.12
C PRO A 61 -40.19 11.36 -2.29
N VAL A 62 -40.10 12.56 -1.72
CA VAL A 62 -38.99 12.97 -0.83
C VAL A 62 -39.08 12.26 0.53
N ILE A 63 -40.29 12.10 1.09
CA ILE A 63 -40.48 11.48 2.41
C ILE A 63 -40.18 9.98 2.32
N ASP A 64 -40.64 9.32 1.26
CA ASP A 64 -40.34 7.90 1.04
C ASP A 64 -38.85 7.67 0.78
N PHE A 65 -38.19 8.59 0.08
CA PHE A 65 -36.73 8.55 -0.09
C PHE A 65 -36.00 8.66 1.26
N PHE A 66 -36.42 9.58 2.14
CA PHE A 66 -35.81 9.69 3.47
C PHE A 66 -36.15 8.51 4.38
N ALA A 67 -37.36 7.96 4.31
CA ALA A 67 -37.77 6.78 5.07
C ALA A 67 -37.00 5.53 4.63
N THR A 68 -36.85 5.33 3.32
CA THR A 68 -36.06 4.22 2.77
C THR A 68 -34.56 4.39 3.05
N LEU A 69 -34.02 5.60 2.91
CA LEU A 69 -32.64 5.90 3.28
C LEU A 69 -32.38 5.66 4.77
N SER A 70 -33.30 6.10 5.63
CA SER A 70 -33.25 5.87 7.08
C SER A 70 -33.30 4.37 7.40
N LEU A 71 -34.19 3.60 6.76
CA LEU A 71 -34.29 2.16 6.92
C LEU A 71 -33.00 1.45 6.48
N ILE A 72 -32.42 1.82 5.33
CA ILE A 72 -31.19 1.23 4.81
C ILE A 72 -30.01 1.52 5.75
N LEU A 73 -29.88 2.75 6.24
CA LEU A 73 -28.87 3.13 7.22
C LEU A 73 -29.06 2.36 8.53
N PHE A 74 -30.30 2.20 8.99
CA PHE A 74 -30.63 1.43 10.20
C PHE A 74 -30.23 -0.04 10.07
N ILE A 75 -30.55 -0.70 8.94
CA ILE A 75 -30.16 -2.09 8.68
C ILE A 75 -28.64 -2.22 8.58
N PHE A 76 -27.95 -1.26 7.96
CA PHE A 76 -26.49 -1.22 7.91
C PHE A 76 -25.87 -1.15 9.31
N PHE A 77 -26.39 -0.27 10.18
CA PHE A 77 -25.94 -0.18 11.57
C PHE A 77 -26.25 -1.44 12.38
N LEU A 78 -27.41 -2.08 12.16
CA LEU A 78 -27.74 -3.37 12.79
C LEU A 78 -26.76 -4.47 12.37
N VAL A 79 -26.42 -4.57 11.09
CA VAL A 79 -25.45 -5.56 10.59
C VAL A 79 -24.05 -5.28 11.18
N LEU A 80 -23.63 -4.03 11.28
CA LEU A 80 -22.36 -3.67 11.94
C LEU A 80 -22.38 -3.99 13.45
N ALA A 81 -23.51 -3.76 14.12
CA ALA A 81 -23.69 -4.12 15.52
C ALA A 81 -23.58 -5.64 15.72
N ILE A 82 -24.27 -6.42 14.90
CA ILE A 82 -24.22 -7.90 14.94
C ILE A 82 -22.80 -8.40 14.64
N LEU A 83 -22.12 -7.85 13.62
CA LEU A 83 -20.74 -8.21 13.29
C LEU A 83 -19.76 -7.83 14.41
N SER A 84 -20.01 -6.74 15.13
CA SER A 84 -19.20 -6.34 16.29
C SER A 84 -19.45 -7.22 17.52
N VAL A 85 -20.66 -7.77 17.67
CA VAL A 85 -20.98 -8.75 18.73
C VAL A 85 -20.32 -10.10 18.42
N ILE A 86 -20.29 -10.51 17.15
CA ILE A 86 -19.66 -11.76 16.70
C ILE A 86 -18.12 -11.65 16.74
N LYS A 87 -17.53 -10.51 16.37
CA LYS A 87 -16.08 -10.26 16.48
C LYS A 87 -15.76 -9.69 17.86
N LYS A 88 -15.75 -10.57 18.87
CA LYS A 88 -15.35 -10.32 20.26
C LYS A 88 -14.02 -9.54 20.33
N THR A 89 -14.09 -8.21 20.27
CA THR A 89 -12.95 -7.28 20.36
C THR A 89 -13.32 -6.21 21.39
N GLY A 90 -12.56 -6.19 22.48
CA GLY A 90 -12.91 -5.51 23.74
C GLY A 90 -12.99 -3.97 23.69
N VAL A 91 -12.82 -3.35 22.53
CA VAL A 91 -12.78 -1.88 22.36
C VAL A 91 -14.13 -1.31 21.90
N ALA A 92 -15.04 -2.17 21.41
CA ALA A 92 -16.32 -1.74 20.86
C ALA A 92 -17.37 -1.37 21.93
N LYS A 93 -17.26 -1.89 23.16
CA LYS A 93 -18.34 -1.76 24.18
C LYS A 93 -18.69 -0.31 24.57
N LYS A 94 -17.71 0.60 24.65
CA LYS A 94 -17.96 2.00 25.07
C LYS A 94 -18.61 2.85 23.97
N GLN A 95 -18.27 2.62 22.71
CA GLN A 95 -18.82 3.37 21.57
C GLN A 95 -20.23 2.88 21.16
N PHE A 96 -20.53 1.59 21.39
CA PHE A 96 -21.87 1.03 21.17
C PHE A 96 -22.91 1.51 22.19
N ILE A 97 -22.52 1.72 23.45
CA ILE A 97 -23.41 2.26 24.47
C ILE A 97 -23.77 3.71 24.14
N ILE A 98 -22.80 4.52 23.71
CA ILE A 98 -23.03 5.93 23.33
C ILE A 98 -23.97 6.04 22.13
N THR A 99 -23.79 5.20 21.10
CA THR A 99 -24.69 5.21 19.92
C THR A 99 -26.07 4.65 20.23
N ALA A 100 -26.20 3.63 21.08
CA ALA A 100 -27.48 3.12 21.55
C ALA A 100 -28.22 4.15 22.42
N ILE A 101 -27.52 4.84 23.31
CA ILE A 101 -28.08 5.93 24.13
C ILE A 101 -28.51 7.10 23.25
N LEU A 102 -27.69 7.53 22.28
CA LEU A 102 -28.07 8.59 21.33
C LEU A 102 -29.28 8.20 20.47
N PHE A 103 -29.42 6.91 20.11
CA PHE A 103 -30.57 6.41 19.38
C PHE A 103 -31.85 6.38 20.23
N VAL A 104 -31.76 5.93 21.49
CA VAL A 104 -32.89 5.99 22.44
C VAL A 104 -33.30 7.44 22.70
N ILE A 105 -32.33 8.36 22.82
CA ILE A 105 -32.56 9.79 22.94
C ILE A 105 -33.23 10.34 21.67
N PHE A 106 -32.76 9.98 20.47
CA PHE A 106 -33.35 10.43 19.21
C PHE A 106 -34.79 9.93 19.02
N VAL A 107 -35.08 8.68 19.38
CA VAL A 107 -36.44 8.11 19.36
C VAL A 107 -37.34 8.75 20.43
N ALA A 108 -36.80 9.01 21.62
CA ALA A 108 -37.52 9.70 22.69
C ALA A 108 -37.84 11.16 22.30
N LEU A 109 -36.88 11.91 21.75
CA LEU A 109 -37.10 13.27 21.26
C LEU A 109 -38.08 13.32 20.08
N SER A 110 -38.11 12.29 19.24
CA SER A 110 -39.11 12.16 18.16
C SER A 110 -40.53 11.88 18.68
N SER A 111 -40.67 11.54 19.97
CA SER A 111 -41.95 11.22 20.62
C SER A 111 -42.51 12.36 21.49
N ILE A 112 -41.79 13.48 21.68
CA ILE A 112 -42.22 14.61 22.55
C ILE A 112 -42.99 15.69 21.75
N SER A 113 -43.75 15.29 20.74
CA SER A 113 -44.72 16.18 20.08
C SER A 113 -46.09 16.22 20.80
N ASN A 114 -46.13 15.97 22.12
CA ASN A 114 -47.34 16.14 22.93
C ASN A 114 -46.98 16.75 24.30
N PRO A 115 -47.61 17.86 24.73
CA PRO A 115 -47.25 18.53 25.95
C PRO A 115 -47.80 17.82 27.20
N THR A 116 -46.93 17.82 28.20
CA THR A 116 -47.12 17.37 29.58
C THR A 116 -48.12 18.24 30.36
N SER A 117 -48.68 17.71 31.45
CA SER A 117 -49.12 18.54 32.58
C SER A 117 -48.96 17.78 33.89
N GLU A 118 -47.97 18.22 34.65
CA GLU A 118 -47.74 17.92 36.07
C GLU A 118 -48.64 18.83 36.94
N ARG A 119 -49.16 18.37 38.08
CA ARG A 119 -49.28 19.23 39.29
C ARG A 119 -49.55 18.45 40.58
N THR A 120 -48.65 18.65 41.54
CA THR A 120 -48.76 18.35 42.98
C THR A 120 -49.48 19.50 43.71
N THR A 121 -50.30 19.21 44.73
CA THR A 121 -50.61 20.16 45.83
C THR A 121 -50.84 19.44 47.16
N ALA A 122 -50.08 19.86 48.17
CA ALA A 122 -50.21 19.54 49.59
C ALA A 122 -51.31 20.40 50.27
N THR A 123 -51.82 19.99 51.43
CA THR A 123 -52.45 20.90 52.42
C THR A 123 -52.29 20.40 53.86
N SER A 124 -51.97 21.36 54.71
CA SER A 124 -51.65 21.39 56.14
C SER A 124 -52.85 21.19 57.08
N LYS A 125 -52.59 20.74 58.32
CA LYS A 125 -53.34 21.22 59.50
C LYS A 125 -52.53 21.13 60.80
N LYS A 126 -52.44 22.27 61.50
CA LYS A 126 -51.82 22.53 62.81
C LYS A 126 -52.91 22.59 63.89
N VAL A 127 -52.68 22.05 65.11
CA VAL A 127 -53.16 22.61 66.40
C VAL A 127 -52.19 22.21 67.55
N ALA A 128 -52.07 23.13 68.51
CA ALA A 128 -51.13 23.29 69.64
C ALA A 128 -51.26 22.32 70.84
N SER A 129 -50.20 22.25 71.67
CA SER A 129 -50.28 22.38 73.15
C SER A 129 -48.87 22.51 73.78
N ASN A 130 -48.70 23.42 74.74
CA ASN A 130 -47.46 23.70 75.47
C ASN A 130 -47.50 23.04 76.87
N ASN A 131 -46.53 22.17 77.18
CA ASN A 131 -45.99 21.87 78.53
C ASN A 131 -44.90 20.75 78.47
N ALA A 132 -43.92 20.88 77.56
CA ALA A 132 -42.85 19.89 77.34
C ALA A 132 -41.42 20.49 77.27
N GLU A 133 -41.24 21.76 77.61
CA GLU A 133 -40.09 22.57 77.14
C GLU A 133 -38.73 22.36 77.84
N GLN A 134 -38.61 21.51 78.88
CA GLN A 134 -37.30 21.26 79.51
C GLN A 134 -36.70 19.85 79.26
N LYS A 135 -37.51 18.83 78.97
CA LYS A 135 -37.01 17.51 78.56
C LYS A 135 -36.83 17.38 77.03
N GLU A 136 -37.47 18.27 76.28
CA GLU A 136 -37.40 18.34 74.82
C GLU A 136 -36.15 19.11 74.33
N ASN A 137 -35.65 20.06 75.13
CA ASN A 137 -34.53 20.93 74.76
C ASN A 137 -33.16 20.21 74.86
N GLU A 138 -32.92 19.37 75.87
CA GLU A 138 -31.71 18.51 75.92
C GLU A 138 -31.73 17.44 74.83
N LYS A 139 -32.91 16.87 74.54
CA LYS A 139 -33.10 15.87 73.50
C LYS A 139 -32.91 16.46 72.10
N ASN A 140 -33.39 17.68 71.85
CA ASN A 140 -33.15 18.43 70.62
C ASN A 140 -31.67 18.79 70.45
N LYS A 141 -30.97 19.18 71.52
CA LYS A 141 -29.54 19.50 71.46
C LYS A 141 -28.66 18.27 71.18
N GLU A 142 -29.06 17.10 71.68
CA GLU A 142 -28.41 15.82 71.37
C GLU A 142 -28.73 15.33 69.95
N LEU A 143 -29.95 15.58 69.46
CA LEU A 143 -30.38 15.32 68.07
C LEU A 143 -29.63 16.21 67.06
N GLU A 144 -29.52 17.51 67.33
CA GLU A 144 -28.76 18.45 66.49
C GLU A 144 -27.26 18.10 66.44
N LYS A 145 -26.68 17.68 67.57
CA LYS A 145 -25.28 17.22 67.60
C LYS A 145 -25.09 15.93 66.78
N LYS A 146 -26.04 14.97 66.86
CA LYS A 146 -26.01 13.75 66.03
C LYS A 146 -26.20 14.04 64.55
N GLU A 147 -27.08 14.97 64.18
CA GLU A 147 -27.23 15.42 62.78
C GLU A 147 -25.97 16.13 62.26
N ALA A 148 -25.32 16.95 63.09
CA ALA A 148 -24.06 17.61 62.74
C ALA A 148 -22.90 16.62 62.56
N ASP A 149 -22.80 15.63 63.45
CA ASP A 149 -21.80 14.55 63.36
C ASP A 149 -22.06 13.66 62.13
N GLU A 150 -23.32 13.30 61.84
CA GLU A 150 -23.71 12.52 60.64
C GLU A 150 -23.44 13.30 59.34
N LYS A 151 -23.69 14.61 59.33
CA LYS A 151 -23.42 15.47 58.18
C LYS A 151 -21.92 15.62 57.90
N THR A 152 -21.10 15.69 58.96
CA THR A 152 -19.63 15.69 58.86
C THR A 152 -19.12 14.36 58.32
N GLN A 153 -19.65 13.24 58.84
CA GLN A 153 -19.27 11.91 58.38
C GLN A 153 -19.66 11.66 56.91
N LYS A 154 -20.84 12.11 56.48
CA LYS A 154 -21.24 12.08 55.05
C LYS A 154 -20.31 12.90 54.17
N GLN A 155 -19.88 14.08 54.61
CA GLN A 155 -18.93 14.91 53.85
C GLN A 155 -17.54 14.26 53.74
N GLU A 156 -17.04 13.63 54.81
CA GLU A 156 -15.76 12.91 54.77
C GLU A 156 -15.82 11.68 53.86
N ASP A 157 -16.92 10.93 53.89
CA ASP A 157 -17.15 9.79 52.99
C ASP A 157 -17.22 10.22 51.52
N GLU A 158 -17.91 11.32 51.23
CA GLU A 158 -18.02 11.88 49.88
C GLU A 158 -16.65 12.39 49.38
N LYS A 159 -15.86 13.04 50.24
CA LYS A 159 -14.47 13.45 49.94
C LYS A 159 -13.56 12.25 49.67
N ARG A 160 -13.67 11.19 50.46
CA ARG A 160 -12.91 9.94 50.27
C ARG A 160 -13.27 9.25 48.95
N LEU A 161 -14.57 9.22 48.62
CA LEU A 161 -15.05 8.68 47.34
C LEU A 161 -14.53 9.50 46.15
N ALA A 162 -14.52 10.83 46.27
CA ALA A 162 -13.98 11.73 45.25
C ALA A 162 -12.46 11.54 45.05
N GLU A 163 -11.69 11.38 46.14
CA GLU A 163 -10.25 11.11 46.04
C GLU A 163 -9.97 9.72 45.41
N GLU A 164 -10.75 8.70 45.76
CA GLU A 164 -10.62 7.37 45.15
C GLU A 164 -10.95 7.38 43.66
N GLN A 165 -11.98 8.13 43.25
CA GLN A 165 -12.31 8.33 41.83
C GLN A 165 -11.20 9.07 41.09
N ALA A 166 -10.61 10.11 41.68
CA ALA A 166 -9.49 10.83 41.09
C ALA A 166 -8.26 9.92 40.89
N ARG A 167 -7.92 9.09 41.89
CA ARG A 167 -6.83 8.10 41.77
C ARG A 167 -7.09 7.08 40.67
N LYS A 168 -8.32 6.55 40.57
CA LYS A 168 -8.70 5.62 39.49
C LYS A 168 -8.58 6.27 38.10
N GLN A 169 -9.01 7.52 37.95
CA GLN A 169 -8.85 8.25 36.68
C GLN A 169 -7.38 8.49 36.33
N GLU A 170 -6.54 8.80 37.31
CA GLU A 170 -5.10 8.97 37.10
C GLU A 170 -4.42 7.65 36.68
N ASP A 171 -4.78 6.54 37.32
CA ASP A 171 -4.29 5.20 36.97
C ASP A 171 -4.72 4.78 35.55
N GLU A 172 -5.99 5.02 35.18
CA GLU A 172 -6.46 4.78 33.82
C GLU A 172 -5.72 5.64 32.79
N LYS A 173 -5.43 6.90 33.11
CA LYS A 173 -4.65 7.80 32.25
C LYS A 173 -3.21 7.30 32.09
N ARG A 174 -2.56 6.87 33.18
CA ARG A 174 -1.21 6.29 33.15
C ARG A 174 -1.15 5.03 32.29
N GLN A 175 -2.14 4.14 32.44
CA GLN A 175 -2.24 2.94 31.61
C GLN A 175 -2.47 3.25 30.13
N ALA A 176 -3.31 4.24 29.81
CA ALA A 176 -3.55 4.68 28.44
C ALA A 176 -2.31 5.29 27.80
N GLU A 177 -1.56 6.10 28.55
CA GLU A 177 -0.30 6.69 28.09
C GLU A 177 0.78 5.62 27.87
N GLU A 178 0.90 4.65 28.79
CA GLU A 178 1.84 3.53 28.64
C GLU A 178 1.48 2.64 27.43
N GLN A 179 0.20 2.34 27.21
CA GLN A 179 -0.25 1.62 26.02
C GLN A 179 0.07 2.38 24.73
N THR A 180 -0.14 3.70 24.74
CA THR A 180 0.19 4.56 23.59
C THR A 180 1.69 4.55 23.32
N ARG A 181 2.52 4.65 24.37
CA ARG A 181 3.98 4.57 24.23
C ARG A 181 4.44 3.23 23.67
N LYS A 182 3.89 2.12 24.16
CA LYS A 182 4.19 0.77 23.64
C LYS A 182 3.79 0.61 22.18
N GLN A 183 2.61 1.11 21.79
CA GLN A 183 2.16 1.08 20.39
C GLN A 183 3.04 1.94 19.48
N GLN A 184 3.45 3.13 19.93
CA GLN A 184 4.37 3.98 19.18
C GLN A 184 5.75 3.35 19.03
N GLU A 185 6.27 2.72 20.09
CA GLU A 185 7.56 2.01 20.06
C GLU A 185 7.50 0.81 19.11
N GLU A 186 6.43 0.02 19.13
CA GLU A 186 6.21 -1.09 18.20
C GLU A 186 6.10 -0.59 16.75
N GLN A 187 5.34 0.47 16.48
CA GLN A 187 5.26 1.08 15.16
C GLN A 187 6.63 1.57 14.68
N LYS A 188 7.41 2.22 15.54
CA LYS A 188 8.75 2.68 15.20
C LYS A 188 9.68 1.51 14.88
N ARG A 189 9.63 0.42 15.66
CA ARG A 189 10.40 -0.80 15.40
C ARG A 189 10.02 -1.44 14.07
N LEU A 190 8.73 -1.49 13.73
CA LEU A 190 8.27 -2.02 12.45
C LEU A 190 8.70 -1.13 11.28
N ALA A 191 8.63 0.19 11.43
CA ALA A 191 9.09 1.14 10.42
C ALA A 191 10.62 1.04 10.20
N ASP A 192 11.40 0.93 11.28
CA ASP A 192 12.85 0.76 11.21
C ASP A 192 13.23 -0.59 10.57
N GLU A 193 12.49 -1.67 10.87
CA GLU A 193 12.69 -2.98 10.23
C GLU A 193 12.36 -2.95 8.74
N GLU A 194 11.26 -2.30 8.36
CA GLU A 194 10.85 -2.15 6.96
C GLU A 194 11.85 -1.30 6.17
N ALA A 195 12.31 -0.18 6.75
CA ALA A 195 13.36 0.65 6.16
C ALA A 195 14.65 -0.14 5.94
N ARG A 196 15.07 -0.97 6.92
CA ARG A 196 16.26 -1.82 6.79
C ARG A 196 16.11 -2.87 5.69
N LYS A 197 14.93 -3.49 5.57
CA LYS A 197 14.64 -4.46 4.50
C LYS A 197 14.67 -3.81 3.12
N GLN A 198 14.05 -2.64 2.98
CA GLN A 198 14.08 -1.88 1.72
C GLN A 198 15.51 -1.46 1.34
N GLN A 199 16.31 -1.03 2.32
CA GLN A 199 17.70 -0.67 2.07
C GLN A 199 18.55 -1.88 1.66
N GLU A 200 18.35 -3.04 2.30
CA GLU A 200 19.03 -4.28 1.93
C GLU A 200 18.63 -4.76 0.53
N GLU A 201 17.35 -4.70 0.18
CA GLU A 201 16.85 -5.05 -1.15
C GLU A 201 17.40 -4.11 -2.23
N GLN A 202 17.41 -2.79 -1.99
CA GLN A 202 18.03 -1.83 -2.90
C GLN A 202 19.52 -2.11 -3.09
N LYS A 203 20.24 -2.44 -2.02
CA LYS A 203 21.66 -2.80 -2.13
C LYS A 203 21.86 -4.08 -2.94
N ARG A 204 21.04 -5.11 -2.73
CA ARG A 204 21.09 -6.35 -3.53
C ARG A 204 20.83 -6.08 -5.02
N LEU A 205 19.85 -5.24 -5.33
CA LEU A 205 19.55 -4.84 -6.70
C LEU A 205 20.70 -4.04 -7.33
N ALA A 206 21.30 -3.11 -6.58
CA ALA A 206 22.47 -2.35 -7.03
C ALA A 206 23.67 -3.27 -7.28
N ASP A 207 23.95 -4.21 -6.37
CA ASP A 207 25.04 -5.18 -6.50
C ASP A 207 24.80 -6.12 -7.69
N GLU A 208 23.56 -6.59 -7.91
CA GLU A 208 23.19 -7.42 -9.06
C GLU A 208 23.36 -6.63 -10.38
N GLN A 209 22.91 -5.38 -10.42
CA GLN A 209 23.06 -4.51 -11.59
C GLN A 209 24.52 -4.22 -11.90
N ALA A 210 25.35 -3.92 -10.89
CA ALA A 210 26.79 -3.74 -11.06
C ALA A 210 27.46 -5.01 -11.60
N ARG A 211 27.06 -6.18 -11.11
CA ARG A 211 27.60 -7.47 -11.58
C ARG A 211 27.20 -7.77 -13.03
N LYS A 212 25.96 -7.45 -13.42
CA LYS A 212 25.51 -7.55 -14.83
C LYS A 212 26.27 -6.61 -15.74
N GLN A 213 26.49 -5.36 -15.32
CA GLN A 213 27.28 -4.39 -16.08
C GLN A 213 28.73 -4.87 -16.25
N GLN A 214 29.35 -5.39 -15.20
CA GLN A 214 30.69 -5.96 -15.28
C GLN A 214 30.76 -7.17 -16.23
N GLN A 215 29.76 -8.06 -16.19
CA GLN A 215 29.69 -9.20 -17.11
C GLN A 215 29.51 -8.76 -18.57
N GLU A 216 28.65 -7.76 -18.81
CA GLU A 216 28.44 -7.21 -20.15
C GLU A 216 29.71 -6.51 -20.67
N GLU A 217 30.40 -5.75 -19.82
CA GLU A 217 31.66 -5.11 -20.17
C GLU A 217 32.77 -6.13 -20.46
N GLN A 218 32.92 -7.16 -19.62
CA GLN A 218 33.86 -8.26 -19.88
C GLN A 218 33.55 -8.97 -21.20
N LYS A 219 32.26 -9.18 -21.52
CA LYS A 219 31.86 -9.77 -22.79
C LYS A 219 32.21 -8.85 -23.97
N ARG A 220 31.95 -7.55 -23.87
CA ARG A 220 32.34 -6.56 -24.90
C ARG A 220 33.85 -6.54 -25.11
N GLN A 221 34.64 -6.58 -24.04
CA GLN A 221 36.09 -6.63 -24.10
C GLN A 221 36.58 -7.93 -24.75
N ALA A 222 35.99 -9.08 -24.40
CA ALA A 222 36.31 -10.36 -25.01
C ALA A 222 35.96 -10.40 -26.52
N ASP A 223 34.79 -9.88 -26.90
CA ASP A 223 34.35 -9.77 -28.29
C ASP A 223 35.28 -8.83 -29.09
N GLU A 224 35.70 -7.72 -28.49
CA GLU A 224 36.66 -6.79 -29.12
C GLU A 224 38.05 -7.43 -29.29
N GLN A 225 38.55 -8.14 -28.28
CA GLN A 225 39.81 -8.89 -28.37
C GLN A 225 39.75 -9.98 -29.43
N ALA A 226 38.66 -10.76 -29.49
CA ALA A 226 38.46 -11.77 -30.51
C ALA A 226 38.44 -11.16 -31.93
N ARG A 227 37.79 -10.00 -32.09
CA ARG A 227 37.74 -9.28 -33.37
C ARG A 227 39.13 -8.78 -33.80
N LYS A 228 39.93 -8.25 -32.88
CA LYS A 228 41.33 -7.84 -33.14
C LYS A 228 42.20 -9.03 -33.54
N GLN A 229 42.09 -10.16 -32.85
CA GLN A 229 42.82 -11.39 -33.19
C GLN A 229 42.43 -11.92 -34.58
N GLN A 230 41.14 -11.92 -34.92
CA GLN A 230 40.69 -12.31 -36.26
C GLN A 230 41.22 -11.37 -37.34
N GLU A 231 41.27 -10.06 -37.09
CA GLU A 231 41.81 -9.09 -38.04
C GLU A 231 43.32 -9.27 -38.24
N GLU A 232 44.08 -9.51 -37.17
CA GLU A 232 45.51 -9.83 -37.24
C GLU A 232 45.76 -11.14 -38.00
N GLN A 233 44.98 -12.19 -37.74
CA GLN A 233 45.07 -13.46 -38.47
C GLN A 233 44.77 -13.27 -39.96
N LYS A 234 43.72 -12.50 -40.30
CA LYS A 234 43.38 -12.19 -41.70
C LYS A 234 44.49 -11.41 -42.39
N LYS A 235 45.10 -10.45 -41.69
CA LYS A 235 46.23 -9.65 -42.21
C LYS A 235 47.49 -10.52 -42.40
N ALA A 236 47.77 -11.44 -41.49
CA ALA A 236 48.86 -12.40 -41.62
C ALA A 236 48.66 -13.38 -42.79
N GLN A 237 47.44 -13.88 -42.98
CA GLN A 237 47.08 -14.72 -44.14
C GLN A 237 47.21 -13.95 -45.47
N GLN A 238 46.83 -12.67 -45.51
CA GLN A 238 47.04 -11.81 -46.68
C GLN A 238 48.52 -11.53 -46.96
N ALA A 239 49.35 -11.40 -45.92
CA ALA A 239 50.80 -11.23 -46.08
C ALA A 239 51.49 -12.50 -46.62
N GLN A 240 50.99 -13.69 -46.29
CA GLN A 240 51.51 -14.96 -46.81
C GLN A 240 51.04 -15.30 -48.24
N THR A 241 49.98 -14.65 -48.73
CA THR A 241 49.46 -14.84 -50.10
C THR A 241 49.94 -13.80 -51.10
N GLN A 242 50.77 -12.84 -50.69
CA GLN A 242 51.59 -12.11 -51.66
C GLN A 242 52.58 -13.10 -52.26
N PRO A 243 52.50 -13.39 -53.58
CA PRO A 243 53.56 -14.13 -54.23
C PRO A 243 54.85 -13.35 -53.96
N ALA A 244 55.86 -13.99 -53.35
CA ALA A 244 57.22 -13.49 -53.47
C ALA A 244 57.39 -13.20 -54.96
N ALA A 245 57.53 -11.92 -55.32
CA ALA A 245 57.64 -11.52 -56.70
C ALA A 245 58.86 -12.26 -57.25
N SER A 246 58.61 -13.41 -57.88
CA SER A 246 59.58 -14.12 -58.66
C SER A 246 59.95 -13.09 -59.71
N ASN A 247 61.16 -12.58 -59.57
CA ASN A 247 61.85 -11.77 -60.56
C ASN A 247 62.12 -12.65 -61.79
N ASN A 248 61.07 -13.20 -62.40
CA ASN A 248 61.00 -13.54 -63.81
C ASN A 248 61.02 -12.22 -64.59
N SER A 249 62.09 -11.46 -64.36
CA SER A 249 62.60 -10.51 -65.32
C SER A 249 62.67 -11.26 -66.65
N ASN A 250 62.14 -10.62 -67.69
CA ASN A 250 61.99 -11.17 -69.02
C ASN A 250 63.39 -11.30 -69.67
N VAL A 251 64.26 -12.13 -69.11
CA VAL A 251 65.61 -12.38 -69.59
C VAL A 251 65.45 -12.99 -70.97
N THR A 252 65.98 -12.34 -72.00
CA THR A 252 65.94 -12.83 -73.39
C THR A 252 67.35 -12.85 -73.93
N TYR A 253 67.80 -14.00 -74.42
CA TYR A 253 69.13 -14.12 -75.05
C TYR A 253 69.01 -14.07 -76.56
N ALA A 254 69.88 -13.30 -77.22
CA ALA A 254 69.87 -13.18 -78.68
C ALA A 254 70.36 -14.45 -79.38
N ASN A 255 71.29 -15.20 -78.77
CA ASN A 255 71.89 -16.42 -79.32
C ASN A 255 72.57 -17.25 -78.22
N CYS A 256 72.99 -18.48 -78.56
CA CYS A 256 73.66 -19.38 -77.62
C CYS A 256 75.04 -18.90 -77.14
N ALA A 257 75.71 -18.02 -77.89
CA ALA A 257 76.96 -17.42 -77.41
C ALA A 257 76.71 -16.50 -76.21
N ALA A 258 75.63 -15.72 -76.22
CA ALA A 258 75.21 -14.89 -75.10
C ALA A 258 74.84 -15.73 -73.87
N VAL A 259 74.19 -16.89 -74.06
CA VAL A 259 73.84 -17.83 -72.99
C VAL A 259 75.10 -18.44 -72.35
N ARG A 260 76.06 -18.86 -73.17
CA ARG A 260 77.34 -19.41 -72.69
C ARG A 260 78.22 -18.35 -72.02
N SER A 261 78.28 -17.13 -72.55
CA SER A 261 79.02 -16.02 -71.91
C SER A 261 78.42 -15.62 -70.58
N ALA A 262 77.10 -15.76 -70.43
CA ALA A 262 76.41 -15.56 -69.15
C ALA A 262 76.59 -16.74 -68.17
N GLY A 263 77.25 -17.83 -68.59
CA GLY A 263 77.43 -19.04 -67.78
C GLY A 263 76.13 -19.76 -67.47
N LYS A 264 75.12 -19.65 -68.35
CA LYS A 264 73.77 -20.22 -68.16
C LYS A 264 73.46 -21.38 -69.10
N ALA A 265 74.42 -21.83 -69.89
CA ALA A 265 74.27 -23.01 -70.75
C ALA A 265 74.62 -24.30 -69.96
N PRO A 266 73.92 -25.41 -70.17
CA PRO A 266 72.71 -25.56 -70.99
C PRO A 266 71.49 -24.92 -70.32
N LEU A 267 70.57 -24.40 -71.15
CA LEU A 267 69.40 -23.65 -70.70
C LEU A 267 68.14 -24.51 -70.85
N TYR A 268 67.45 -24.80 -69.76
CA TYR A 268 66.31 -25.72 -69.75
C TYR A 268 64.97 -25.00 -69.97
N ARG A 269 63.96 -25.71 -70.47
CA ARG A 269 62.63 -25.16 -70.81
C ARG A 269 61.95 -24.34 -69.70
N ASP A 270 62.20 -24.68 -68.43
CA ASP A 270 61.62 -23.99 -67.26
C ASP A 270 62.48 -22.83 -66.73
N GLN A 271 63.63 -22.54 -67.35
CA GLN A 271 64.53 -21.49 -66.94
C GLN A 271 64.24 -20.15 -67.65
N PRO A 272 64.36 -19.01 -66.96
CA PRO A 272 64.17 -17.69 -67.55
C PRO A 272 65.16 -17.45 -68.70
N GLY A 273 64.62 -17.09 -69.85
CA GLY A 273 65.35 -16.86 -71.09
C GLY A 273 65.51 -18.05 -72.01
N TYR A 274 64.97 -19.22 -71.65
CA TYR A 274 64.77 -20.27 -72.63
C TYR A 274 63.85 -19.78 -73.74
N SER A 275 64.24 -20.04 -74.98
CA SER A 275 63.36 -19.89 -76.13
C SER A 275 63.61 -21.01 -77.11
N ARG A 276 62.57 -21.46 -77.79
CA ARG A 276 62.65 -22.49 -78.84
C ARG A 276 63.57 -22.10 -80.01
N LYS A 277 63.97 -20.83 -80.12
CA LYS A 277 64.96 -20.37 -81.13
C LYS A 277 66.40 -20.76 -80.78
N LEU A 278 66.67 -21.03 -79.50
CA LEU A 278 67.98 -21.42 -78.98
C LEU A 278 68.13 -22.95 -78.87
N ASP A 279 67.00 -23.66 -78.93
CA ASP A 279 66.87 -25.11 -78.87
C ASP A 279 66.69 -25.66 -80.30
N ARG A 280 67.80 -26.06 -80.93
CA ARG A 280 67.85 -26.36 -82.38
C ARG A 280 67.14 -27.67 -82.72
N ASP A 281 67.22 -28.65 -81.83
CA ASP A 281 66.69 -30.00 -81.95
C ASP A 281 65.35 -30.18 -81.21
N GLY A 282 65.02 -29.29 -80.27
CA GLY A 282 63.70 -29.18 -79.66
C GLY A 282 63.47 -30.11 -78.48
N ASP A 283 64.54 -30.66 -77.91
CA ASP A 283 64.52 -31.66 -76.83
C ASP A 283 64.23 -31.03 -75.44
N GLY A 284 64.24 -29.70 -75.36
CA GLY A 284 64.03 -28.94 -74.12
C GLY A 284 65.31 -28.44 -73.46
N VAL A 285 66.48 -28.63 -74.09
CA VAL A 285 67.80 -28.22 -73.61
C VAL A 285 68.46 -27.30 -74.65
N ALA A 286 68.34 -25.99 -74.47
CA ALA A 286 68.95 -25.02 -75.39
C ALA A 286 70.47 -24.87 -75.15
N CYS A 287 71.21 -24.69 -76.25
CA CYS A 287 72.62 -24.32 -76.26
C CYS A 287 73.59 -25.31 -75.59
N GLU A 288 73.31 -26.61 -75.69
CA GLU A 288 74.28 -27.70 -75.42
C GLU A 288 75.62 -27.52 -76.13
#